data_AF-A0A7V3ZH63-F1
#
_entry.id   AF-A0A7V3ZH63-F1
#
_cell.length_a   1.000
_cell.length_b   1.000
_cell.length_c   1.000
_cell.angle_alpha   90.00
_cell.angle_beta   90.00
_cell.angle_gamma   90.00
#
_symmetry.space_group_name_H-M   'P 1'
#
loop_
_entity.id
_entity.type
_entity.pdbx_description
1 polymer ?
#
loop_
_entity_poly.entity_id
_entity_poly.type
_entity_poly.pdbx_seq_one_letter_code
_entity_poly.pdbx_strand_id
1 'polypeptide(L)'
;MNIKILQNDYFNKDIKSIFNIYLNQEITQNKFNDINFFYLFNMPSISKKGNKLEIKLNEYIDKFTWNSLFIENIKNRIERTISNLKNIGLYICSDITLKVSWRLIVGLGASHPQETSMTLHHIYGIPYIPGSAVKGVTRHWAVLKFADNIAREINESFEKVIERVSSALETDVDLNKEIDGITFKDLLEIFGTQEHEGKIIFFDAYPIENLKLKIDIMNPHYPDYYTGNEPPTDWQNPIPIKFLTVDSNTKFQFYLAGKNKELLDKTKSLLKEALINYGIGAKTSLGYGIFEE
;
A
#
# COMPACT_ATOMS: atom_id res chain seq x y z
N MET A 1 -7.71 25.46 1.81
CA MET A 1 -6.23 25.49 1.85
C MET A 1 -5.76 25.84 0.45
N ASN A 2 -4.82 26.78 0.31
CA ASN A 2 -4.29 27.15 -1.00
C ASN A 2 -3.04 26.32 -1.28
N ILE A 3 -2.98 25.70 -2.46
CA ILE A 3 -1.81 24.96 -2.93
C ILE A 3 -1.10 25.82 -3.95
N LYS A 4 0.17 26.11 -3.66
CA LYS A 4 1.02 26.91 -4.55
C LYS A 4 1.60 25.99 -5.62
N ILE A 5 1.25 26.25 -6.88
CA ILE A 5 1.95 25.66 -8.02
C ILE A 5 3.15 26.55 -8.32
N LEU A 6 4.34 26.03 -8.07
CA LEU A 6 5.58 26.72 -8.42
C LEU A 6 5.80 26.63 -9.92
N GLN A 7 6.20 27.74 -10.54
CA GLN A 7 6.65 27.75 -11.91
C GLN A 7 7.86 26.83 -12.05
N ASN A 8 7.87 26.02 -13.10
CA ASN A 8 8.98 25.12 -13.38
C ASN A 8 9.22 25.08 -14.89
N ASP A 9 10.37 25.64 -15.28
CA ASP A 9 10.73 25.80 -16.67
C ASP A 9 11.13 24.47 -17.34
N TYR A 10 11.34 23.41 -16.56
CA TYR A 10 11.76 22.09 -17.02
C TYR A 10 10.60 21.14 -17.38
N PHE A 11 9.34 21.51 -17.12
CA PHE A 11 8.21 20.71 -17.58
C PHE A 11 8.18 20.64 -19.12
N ASN A 12 7.80 19.47 -19.65
CA ASN A 12 7.56 19.31 -21.08
C ASN A 12 6.39 20.21 -21.52
N LYS A 13 6.28 20.45 -22.83
CA LYS A 13 5.25 21.35 -23.38
C LYS A 13 3.83 20.86 -23.09
N ASP A 14 3.61 19.54 -23.06
CA ASP A 14 2.30 18.95 -22.82
C ASP A 14 1.82 19.14 -21.37
N ILE A 15 2.70 18.96 -20.38
CA ILE A 15 2.37 19.28 -18.98
C ILE A 15 2.14 20.79 -18.84
N LYS A 16 3.00 21.63 -19.43
CA LYS A 16 2.80 23.08 -19.38
C LYS A 16 1.49 23.51 -20.02
N SER A 17 1.05 22.89 -21.12
CA SER A 17 -0.20 23.24 -21.78
C SER A 17 -1.42 22.82 -20.95
N ILE A 18 -1.38 21.61 -20.35
CA ILE A 18 -2.43 21.12 -19.43
C ILE A 18 -2.54 22.04 -18.21
N PHE A 19 -1.41 22.46 -17.65
CA PHE A 19 -1.36 23.25 -16.42
C PHE A 19 -1.28 24.76 -16.63
N ASN A 20 -1.31 25.27 -17.87
CA ASN A 20 -1.10 26.69 -18.15
C ASN A 20 -2.12 27.61 -17.46
N ILE A 21 -3.33 27.08 -17.23
CA ILE A 21 -4.41 27.78 -16.52
C ILE A 21 -4.10 27.95 -15.03
N TYR A 22 -3.27 27.08 -14.47
CA TYR A 22 -2.99 26.98 -13.03
C TYR A 22 -1.56 27.38 -12.64
N LEU A 23 -0.62 27.43 -13.59
CA LEU A 23 0.75 27.90 -13.37
C LEU A 23 0.73 29.35 -12.87
N ASN A 24 1.51 29.64 -11.82
CA ASN A 24 1.62 30.96 -11.16
C ASN A 24 0.36 31.46 -10.42
N GLN A 25 -0.59 30.57 -10.12
CA GLN A 25 -1.76 30.89 -9.31
C GLN A 25 -1.79 30.04 -8.04
N GLU A 26 -2.33 30.59 -6.96
CA GLU A 26 -2.78 29.76 -5.85
C GLU A 26 -4.07 29.07 -6.25
N ILE A 27 -4.08 27.73 -6.28
CA ILE A 27 -5.32 27.02 -6.52
C ILE A 27 -6.12 27.02 -5.22
N THR A 28 -7.23 27.74 -5.23
CA THR A 28 -8.24 27.71 -4.18
C THR A 28 -8.92 26.34 -4.13
N GLN A 29 -9.32 25.90 -2.94
CA GLN A 29 -9.99 24.60 -2.71
C GLN A 29 -11.10 24.25 -3.74
N ASN A 30 -11.89 25.23 -4.17
CA ASN A 30 -13.03 25.00 -5.08
C ASN A 30 -12.61 24.62 -6.51
N LYS A 31 -11.55 25.23 -7.04
CA LYS A 31 -10.97 24.88 -8.37
C LYS A 31 -10.13 23.60 -8.31
N PHE A 32 -9.76 23.18 -7.11
CA PHE A 32 -8.83 22.10 -6.87
C PHE A 32 -9.49 20.71 -6.95
N ASN A 33 -10.79 20.63 -6.63
CA ASN A 33 -11.59 19.41 -6.74
C ASN A 33 -11.61 18.83 -8.16
N ASP A 34 -11.32 19.65 -9.19
CA ASP A 34 -11.37 19.27 -10.60
C ASP A 34 -10.04 18.70 -11.12
N ILE A 35 -8.96 18.73 -10.32
CA ILE A 35 -7.63 18.28 -10.74
C ILE A 35 -7.36 16.88 -10.21
N ASN A 36 -7.08 15.94 -11.12
CA ASN A 36 -6.64 14.60 -10.75
C ASN A 36 -5.30 14.68 -9.99
N PHE A 37 -5.31 14.22 -8.73
CA PHE A 37 -4.16 14.23 -7.82
C PHE A 37 -2.90 13.61 -8.43
N PHE A 38 -3.06 12.59 -9.28
CA PHE A 38 -1.93 11.95 -9.96
C PHE A 38 -1.05 12.96 -10.69
N TYR A 39 -1.64 13.95 -11.37
CA TYR A 39 -0.84 14.95 -12.05
C TYR A 39 -0.13 15.91 -11.09
N LEU A 40 -0.78 16.29 -9.99
CA LEU A 40 -0.17 17.15 -8.96
C LEU A 40 0.99 16.44 -8.26
N PHE A 41 0.82 15.15 -7.96
CA PHE A 41 1.88 14.31 -7.42
C PHE A 41 3.07 14.23 -8.37
N ASN A 42 2.85 14.26 -9.69
CA ASN A 42 3.90 14.29 -10.69
C ASN A 42 4.52 15.68 -10.94
N MET A 43 4.19 16.71 -10.14
CA MET A 43 4.71 18.08 -10.28
C MET A 43 5.69 18.42 -9.15
N PRO A 44 6.95 17.93 -9.20
CA PRO A 44 7.95 18.27 -8.19
C PRO A 44 8.31 19.76 -8.21
N SER A 45 8.78 20.22 -7.06
CA SER A 45 9.54 21.46 -6.98
C SER A 45 10.93 21.21 -7.57
N ILE A 46 11.23 21.81 -8.72
CA ILE A 46 12.56 21.76 -9.32
C ILE A 46 13.25 23.10 -9.06
N SER A 47 14.43 23.04 -8.45
CA SER A 47 15.29 24.20 -8.20
C SER A 47 16.69 23.94 -8.72
N LYS A 48 17.42 25.00 -9.09
CA LYS A 48 18.81 24.89 -9.54
C LYS A 48 19.74 25.32 -8.42
N LYS A 49 20.61 24.42 -7.96
CA LYS A 49 21.65 24.71 -6.98
C LYS A 49 23.02 24.49 -7.63
N GLY A 50 23.66 25.57 -8.06
CA GLY A 50 24.87 25.52 -8.89
C GLY A 50 24.59 24.90 -10.26
N ASN A 51 25.31 23.82 -10.61
CA ASN A 51 25.13 23.09 -11.87
C ASN A 51 24.20 21.86 -11.76
N LYS A 52 23.65 21.58 -10.57
CA LYS A 52 22.74 20.44 -10.36
C LYS A 52 21.28 20.91 -10.24
N LEU A 53 20.39 20.14 -10.85
CA LEU A 53 18.94 20.24 -10.63
C LEU A 53 18.60 19.47 -9.36
N GLU A 54 17.91 20.13 -8.43
CA GLU A 54 17.42 19.53 -7.20
C GLU A 54 15.90 19.39 -7.32
N ILE A 55 15.42 18.16 -7.25
CA ILE A 55 14.01 17.80 -7.37
C ILE A 55 13.49 17.48 -5.96
N LYS A 56 12.47 18.20 -5.51
CA LYS A 56 11.88 18.05 -4.16
C LYS A 56 10.39 17.79 -4.24
N LEU A 57 9.88 17.03 -3.26
CA LEU A 57 8.45 16.87 -3.05
C LEU A 57 7.79 18.23 -2.79
N ASN A 58 6.65 18.49 -3.42
CA ASN A 58 5.87 19.69 -3.13
C ASN A 58 5.23 19.56 -1.73
N GLU A 59 5.69 20.37 -0.79
CA GLU A 59 5.25 20.27 0.61
C GLU A 59 3.79 20.67 0.84
N TYR A 60 3.15 21.34 -0.11
CA TYR A 60 1.73 21.69 -0.01
C TYR A 60 0.81 20.52 -0.37
N ILE A 61 1.35 19.38 -0.82
CA ILE A 61 0.56 18.25 -1.31
C ILE A 61 -0.15 17.47 -0.20
N ASP A 62 0.34 17.54 1.04
CA ASP A 62 -0.31 16.92 2.20
C ASP A 62 -1.65 17.58 2.57
N LYS A 63 -1.83 18.84 2.16
CA LYS A 63 -3.08 19.61 2.31
C LYS A 63 -4.14 19.20 1.28
N PHE A 64 -3.83 18.29 0.36
CA PHE A 64 -4.79 17.79 -0.61
C PHE A 64 -5.92 17.04 0.08
N THR A 65 -7.16 17.35 -0.27
CA THR A 65 -8.34 16.61 0.16
C THR A 65 -9.17 16.23 -1.05
N TRP A 66 -9.48 14.94 -1.20
CA TRP A 66 -10.42 14.51 -2.22
C TRP A 66 -11.84 14.93 -1.85
N ASN A 67 -12.63 15.26 -2.87
CA ASN A 67 -14.05 15.50 -2.70
C ASN A 67 -14.75 14.21 -2.21
N SER A 68 -15.62 14.33 -1.20
CA SER A 68 -16.32 13.17 -0.63
C SER A 68 -17.20 12.44 -1.64
N LEU A 69 -17.89 13.17 -2.53
CA LEU A 69 -18.70 12.60 -3.60
C LEU A 69 -17.84 11.84 -4.61
N PHE A 70 -16.59 12.27 -4.85
CA PHE A 70 -15.66 11.54 -5.71
C PHE A 70 -15.28 10.18 -5.11
N ILE A 71 -14.95 10.14 -3.81
CA ILE A 71 -14.68 8.89 -3.10
C ILE A 71 -15.92 7.99 -3.08
N GLU A 72 -17.11 8.56 -2.85
CA GLU A 72 -18.37 7.84 -2.90
C GLU A 72 -18.65 7.25 -4.30
N ASN A 73 -18.36 7.97 -5.38
CA ASN A 73 -18.51 7.46 -6.73
C ASN A 73 -17.57 6.27 -7.02
N ILE A 74 -16.34 6.29 -6.51
CA ILE A 74 -15.41 5.16 -6.62
C ILE A 74 -15.95 3.96 -5.86
N LYS A 75 -16.42 4.17 -4.62
CA LYS A 75 -17.06 3.13 -3.81
C LYS A 75 -18.25 2.51 -4.54
N ASN A 76 -19.17 3.33 -5.04
CA ASN A 76 -20.34 2.87 -5.80
C ASN A 76 -19.96 2.07 -7.05
N ARG A 77 -18.88 2.46 -7.75
CA ARG A 77 -18.38 1.72 -8.90
C ARG A 77 -17.85 0.34 -8.51
N ILE A 78 -17.09 0.24 -7.42
CA ILE A 78 -16.57 -1.03 -6.91
C ILE A 78 -17.73 -1.92 -6.46
N GLU A 79 -18.70 -1.38 -5.72
CA GLU A 79 -19.87 -2.12 -5.26
C GLU A 79 -20.71 -2.70 -6.42
N ARG A 80 -20.82 -1.97 -7.54
CA ARG A 80 -21.45 -2.49 -8.76
C ARG A 80 -20.68 -3.68 -9.34
N THR A 81 -19.34 -3.58 -9.43
CA THR A 81 -18.50 -4.69 -9.89
C THR A 81 -18.65 -5.91 -8.98
N ILE A 82 -18.61 -5.70 -7.67
CA ILE A 82 -18.79 -6.76 -6.67
C ILE A 82 -20.18 -7.41 -6.76
N SER A 83 -21.23 -6.62 -6.99
CA SER A 83 -22.59 -7.13 -7.17
C SER A 83 -22.72 -7.98 -8.44
N ASN A 84 -22.05 -7.58 -9.53
CA ASN A 84 -22.01 -8.38 -10.76
C ASN A 84 -21.31 -9.73 -10.54
N LEU A 85 -20.24 -9.77 -9.74
CA LEU A 85 -19.54 -11.02 -9.40
C LEU A 85 -20.42 -11.96 -8.56
N LYS A 86 -21.24 -11.42 -7.64
CA LYS A 86 -22.25 -12.21 -6.91
C LYS A 86 -23.25 -12.86 -7.87
N ASN A 87 -23.70 -12.13 -8.89
CA ASN A 87 -24.66 -12.64 -9.87
C ASN A 87 -24.09 -13.78 -10.75
N ILE A 88 -22.75 -13.86 -10.88
CA ILE A 88 -22.05 -14.94 -11.61
C ILE A 88 -21.84 -16.18 -10.71
N GLY A 89 -22.30 -16.14 -9.44
CA GLY A 89 -22.25 -17.27 -8.52
C GLY A 89 -21.02 -17.31 -7.61
N LEU A 90 -20.27 -16.21 -7.50
CA LEU A 90 -19.17 -16.10 -6.54
C LEU A 90 -19.68 -15.61 -5.17
N TYR A 91 -19.17 -16.21 -4.10
CA TYR A 91 -19.27 -15.64 -2.76
C TYR A 91 -18.32 -14.46 -2.64
N ILE A 92 -18.78 -13.36 -2.04
CA ILE A 92 -18.00 -12.16 -1.80
C ILE A 92 -17.99 -11.87 -0.30
N CYS A 93 -16.79 -11.63 0.23
CA CYS A 93 -16.55 -11.08 1.55
C CYS A 93 -16.30 -9.57 1.40
N SER A 94 -17.20 -8.76 1.94
CA SER A 94 -17.14 -7.29 1.89
C SER A 94 -17.25 -6.64 3.27
N ASP A 95 -17.16 -7.42 4.34
CA ASP A 95 -17.26 -6.98 5.73
C ASP A 95 -15.87 -6.82 6.38
N ILE A 96 -14.90 -6.39 5.57
CA ILE A 96 -13.53 -6.07 5.99
C ILE A 96 -13.30 -4.59 5.72
N THR A 97 -13.76 -3.76 6.66
CA THR A 97 -13.47 -2.34 6.69
C THR A 97 -12.58 -2.08 7.89
N LEU A 98 -11.38 -1.56 7.66
CA LEU A 98 -10.41 -1.27 8.73
C LEU A 98 -9.84 0.13 8.55
N LYS A 99 -9.47 0.79 9.65
CA LYS A 99 -8.81 2.10 9.63
C LYS A 99 -7.31 1.94 9.83
N VAL A 100 -6.53 2.82 9.20
CA VAL A 100 -5.08 2.92 9.44
C VAL A 100 -4.86 3.46 10.86
N SER A 101 -4.16 2.72 11.72
CA SER A 101 -3.90 3.13 13.11
C SER A 101 -3.00 4.37 13.20
N TRP A 102 -1.93 4.41 12.39
CA TRP A 102 -1.00 5.54 12.37
C TRP A 102 -0.77 6.11 10.98
N ARG A 103 0.21 5.61 10.22
CA ARG A 103 0.49 6.07 8.87
C ARG A 103 0.70 4.89 7.97
N LEU A 104 0.20 4.97 6.74
CA LEU A 104 0.38 3.92 5.75
C LEU A 104 1.28 4.45 4.63
N ILE A 105 2.33 3.69 4.32
CA ILE A 105 3.22 3.93 3.21
C ILE A 105 2.95 2.86 2.15
N VAL A 106 2.43 3.26 0.99
CA VAL A 106 2.20 2.33 -0.12
C VAL A 106 3.15 2.68 -1.26
N GLY A 107 3.95 1.71 -1.71
CA GLY A 107 4.77 1.87 -2.92
C GLY A 107 6.13 2.53 -2.73
N LEU A 108 6.68 2.56 -1.51
CA LEU A 108 8.01 3.12 -1.26
C LEU A 108 9.07 2.33 -2.06
N GLY A 109 9.73 2.99 -3.01
CA GLY A 109 10.81 2.39 -3.82
C GLY A 109 10.50 2.21 -5.30
N ALA A 110 9.28 2.50 -5.76
CA ALA A 110 9.02 2.64 -7.19
C ALA A 110 9.77 3.84 -7.77
N SER A 111 10.36 3.70 -8.96
CA SER A 111 11.08 4.74 -9.68
C SER A 111 10.14 5.91 -9.99
N HIS A 112 10.23 7.00 -9.21
CA HIS A 112 9.43 8.20 -9.42
C HIS A 112 10.34 9.43 -9.44
N PRO A 113 10.04 10.47 -10.25
CA PRO A 113 10.83 11.70 -10.26
C PRO A 113 11.03 12.36 -8.89
N GLN A 114 10.21 12.04 -7.88
CA GLN A 114 10.23 12.66 -6.54
C GLN A 114 11.01 11.91 -5.45
N GLU A 115 11.88 10.92 -5.76
CA GLU A 115 12.65 10.11 -4.79
C GLU A 115 11.79 9.27 -3.80
N THR A 116 10.53 9.62 -3.57
CA THR A 116 9.62 8.97 -2.62
C THR A 116 8.28 8.69 -3.30
N SER A 117 8.11 7.44 -3.71
CA SER A 117 6.95 6.97 -4.46
C SER A 117 5.78 6.67 -3.53
N MET A 118 4.58 7.03 -4.00
CA MET A 118 3.31 6.57 -3.45
C MET A 118 2.55 5.84 -4.56
N THR A 119 2.04 4.64 -4.28
CA THR A 119 1.20 3.91 -5.25
C THR A 119 -0.14 4.62 -5.38
N LEU A 120 -0.37 5.20 -6.55
CA LEU A 120 -1.61 5.89 -6.90
C LEU A 120 -2.34 5.13 -8.00
N HIS A 121 -3.65 5.05 -7.89
CA HIS A 121 -4.47 4.49 -8.96
C HIS A 121 -4.42 5.42 -10.17
N HIS A 122 -3.95 4.94 -11.32
CA HIS A 122 -3.67 5.78 -12.50
C HIS A 122 -4.86 6.62 -12.97
N ILE A 123 -6.09 6.09 -12.86
CA ILE A 123 -7.30 6.79 -13.32
C ILE A 123 -7.85 7.72 -12.24
N TYR A 124 -7.79 7.30 -10.97
CA TYR A 124 -8.51 7.97 -9.88
C TYR A 124 -7.62 8.94 -9.09
N GLY A 125 -6.30 8.80 -9.21
CA GLY A 125 -5.33 9.57 -8.45
C GLY A 125 -5.41 9.34 -6.94
N ILE A 126 -6.11 8.32 -6.44
CA ILE A 126 -6.15 7.99 -5.01
C ILE A 126 -5.09 6.94 -4.68
N PRO A 127 -4.50 6.97 -3.46
CA PRO A 127 -3.70 5.86 -3.00
C PRO A 127 -4.60 4.63 -2.82
N TYR A 128 -4.08 3.47 -3.20
CA TYR A 128 -4.76 2.20 -3.04
C TYR A 128 -3.74 1.13 -2.69
N ILE A 129 -4.18 0.06 -2.05
CA ILE A 129 -3.33 -1.09 -1.73
C ILE A 129 -3.58 -2.16 -2.80
N PRO A 130 -2.56 -2.55 -3.58
CA PRO A 130 -2.73 -3.58 -4.60
C PRO A 130 -3.19 -4.92 -4.01
N GLY A 131 -4.08 -5.63 -4.69
CA GLY A 131 -4.57 -6.95 -4.28
C GLY A 131 -3.44 -7.99 -4.17
N SER A 132 -2.37 -7.82 -4.94
CA SER A 132 -1.14 -8.63 -4.80
C SER A 132 -0.44 -8.39 -3.46
N ALA A 133 -0.41 -7.16 -2.95
CA ALA A 133 0.13 -6.84 -1.64
C ALA A 133 -0.78 -7.39 -0.53
N VAL A 134 -2.11 -7.30 -0.70
CA VAL A 134 -3.09 -7.90 0.22
C VAL A 134 -2.92 -9.43 0.29
N LYS A 135 -2.79 -10.10 -0.87
CA LYS A 135 -2.50 -11.54 -0.94
C LYS A 135 -1.16 -11.87 -0.29
N GLY A 136 -0.12 -11.08 -0.60
CA GLY A 136 1.23 -11.27 -0.10
C GLY A 136 1.33 -11.19 1.43
N VAL A 137 0.75 -10.16 2.04
CA VAL A 137 0.74 -10.02 3.51
C VAL A 137 -0.05 -11.15 4.18
N THR A 138 -1.18 -11.54 3.58
CA THR A 138 -2.00 -12.65 4.11
C THR A 138 -1.23 -13.97 4.05
N ARG A 139 -0.53 -14.24 2.94
CA ARG A 139 0.31 -15.43 2.79
C ARG A 139 1.46 -15.43 3.80
N HIS A 140 2.14 -14.29 3.93
CA HIS A 140 3.25 -14.17 4.86
C HIS A 140 2.82 -14.37 6.32
N TRP A 141 1.70 -13.76 6.72
CA TRP A 141 1.11 -13.98 8.04
C TRP A 141 0.76 -15.46 8.28
N ALA A 142 0.14 -16.11 7.30
CA ALA A 142 -0.17 -17.55 7.40
C ALA A 142 1.10 -18.39 7.58
N VAL A 143 2.19 -18.09 6.86
CA VAL A 143 3.49 -18.75 7.05
C VAL A 143 4.01 -18.56 8.47
N LEU A 144 4.03 -17.33 8.98
CA LEU A 144 4.50 -17.03 10.34
C LEU A 144 3.65 -17.76 11.40
N LYS A 145 2.33 -17.74 11.23
CA LYS A 145 1.37 -18.38 12.15
C LYS A 145 1.58 -19.89 12.20
N PHE A 146 1.74 -20.55 11.05
CA PHE A 146 2.02 -21.98 10.98
C PHE A 146 3.42 -22.32 11.51
N ALA A 147 4.42 -21.51 11.19
CA ALA A 147 5.77 -21.73 11.64
C ALA A 147 5.91 -21.61 13.17
N ASP A 148 5.23 -20.65 13.81
CA ASP A 148 5.32 -20.45 15.26
C ASP A 148 4.71 -21.64 16.02
N ASN A 149 3.57 -22.14 15.54
CA ASN A 149 2.94 -23.32 16.14
C ASN A 149 3.81 -24.58 15.98
N ILE A 150 4.29 -24.85 14.75
CA ILE A 150 5.12 -26.03 14.48
C ILE A 150 6.44 -25.97 15.24
N ALA A 151 7.12 -24.81 15.27
CA ALA A 151 8.39 -24.63 15.97
C ALA A 151 8.28 -24.93 17.47
N ARG A 152 7.16 -24.53 18.10
CA ARG A 152 6.90 -24.85 19.52
C ARG A 152 6.67 -26.34 19.76
N GLU A 153 6.03 -27.03 18.82
CA GLU A 153 5.74 -28.47 18.95
C GLU A 153 7.01 -29.33 18.81
N ILE A 154 7.87 -29.00 17.84
CA ILE A 154 9.08 -29.79 17.55
C ILE A 154 10.35 -29.24 18.22
N ASN A 155 10.24 -28.12 18.93
CA ASN A 155 11.34 -27.40 19.60
C ASN A 155 12.53 -27.11 18.67
N GLU A 156 12.24 -26.56 17.49
CA GLU A 156 13.22 -26.19 16.45
C GLU A 156 13.29 -24.66 16.27
N SER A 157 14.39 -24.17 15.68
CA SER A 157 14.53 -22.74 15.35
C SER A 157 13.41 -22.27 14.42
N PHE A 158 12.82 -21.13 14.77
CA PHE A 158 11.69 -20.53 14.06
C PHE A 158 12.03 -20.22 12.59
N GLU A 159 13.25 -19.75 12.32
CA GLU A 159 13.73 -19.44 10.96
C GLU A 159 13.69 -20.67 10.05
N LYS A 160 14.16 -21.83 10.53
CA LYS A 160 14.13 -23.08 9.76
C LYS A 160 12.71 -23.54 9.46
N VAL A 161 11.81 -23.37 10.42
CA VAL A 161 10.41 -23.76 10.25
C VAL A 161 9.70 -22.83 9.27
N ILE A 162 10.01 -21.52 9.26
CA ILE A 162 9.51 -20.58 8.24
C ILE A 162 9.91 -21.05 6.83
N GLU A 163 11.19 -21.38 6.62
CA GLU A 163 11.68 -21.87 5.33
C GLU A 163 10.91 -23.13 4.91
N ARG A 164 10.75 -24.08 5.83
CA ARG A 164 10.02 -25.34 5.58
C ARG A 164 8.56 -25.11 5.21
N VAL A 165 7.87 -24.22 5.93
CA VAL A 165 6.46 -23.87 5.69
C VAL A 165 6.31 -23.14 4.34
N SER A 166 7.23 -22.21 4.03
CA SER A 166 7.22 -21.51 2.74
C SER A 166 7.46 -22.45 1.57
N SER A 167 8.46 -23.34 1.67
CA SER A 167 8.74 -24.34 0.64
C SER A 167 7.57 -25.31 0.44
N ALA A 168 6.89 -25.71 1.52
CA ALA A 168 5.71 -26.57 1.43
C ALA A 168 4.56 -25.91 0.65
N LEU A 169 4.34 -24.60 0.85
CA LEU A 169 3.37 -23.81 0.07
C LEU A 169 3.76 -23.60 -1.41
N GLU A 170 5.04 -23.71 -1.75
CA GLU A 170 5.50 -23.58 -3.14
C GLU A 170 5.44 -24.93 -3.88
N THR A 171 5.76 -26.01 -3.18
CA THR A 171 5.90 -27.38 -3.72
C THR A 171 4.63 -28.23 -3.58
N ASP A 172 3.52 -27.64 -3.15
CA ASP A 172 2.22 -28.30 -2.99
C ASP A 172 2.24 -29.49 -2.01
N VAL A 173 3.03 -29.36 -0.94
CA VAL A 173 3.19 -30.38 0.10
C VAL A 173 2.32 -30.03 1.30
N ASP A 174 1.32 -30.86 1.58
CA ASP A 174 0.48 -30.70 2.78
C ASP A 174 1.24 -31.14 4.04
N LEU A 175 1.42 -30.20 4.99
CA LEU A 175 2.04 -30.48 6.28
C LEU A 175 1.09 -31.18 7.27
N ASN A 176 -0.18 -31.41 6.90
CA ASN A 176 -1.21 -32.05 7.74
C ASN A 176 -1.36 -31.37 9.11
N LYS A 177 -1.31 -30.04 9.13
CA LYS A 177 -1.47 -29.22 10.34
C LYS A 177 -2.72 -28.36 10.23
N GLU A 178 -3.34 -28.14 11.38
CA GLU A 178 -4.52 -27.29 11.54
C GLU A 178 -4.29 -26.33 12.70
N ILE A 179 -4.56 -25.05 12.47
CA ILE A 179 -4.39 -23.99 13.46
C ILE A 179 -5.60 -23.07 13.35
N ASP A 180 -6.30 -22.85 14.46
CA ASP A 180 -7.51 -22.01 14.55
C ASP A 180 -8.58 -22.37 13.50
N GLY A 181 -8.77 -23.66 13.21
CA GLY A 181 -9.74 -24.14 12.22
C GLY A 181 -9.30 -23.97 10.75
N ILE A 182 -8.04 -23.59 10.52
CA ILE A 182 -7.45 -23.45 9.18
C ILE A 182 -6.44 -24.57 9.00
N THR A 183 -6.67 -25.43 8.02
CA THR A 183 -5.75 -26.51 7.65
C THR A 183 -4.67 -26.00 6.71
N PHE A 184 -3.53 -26.68 6.64
CA PHE A 184 -2.49 -26.35 5.68
C PHE A 184 -2.98 -26.52 4.24
N LYS A 185 -3.85 -27.51 3.98
CA LYS A 185 -4.56 -27.66 2.71
C LYS A 185 -5.41 -26.44 2.35
N ASP A 186 -6.09 -25.82 3.32
CA ASP A 186 -6.81 -24.57 3.07
C ASP A 186 -5.84 -23.48 2.54
N LEU A 187 -4.62 -23.38 3.06
CA LEU A 187 -3.64 -22.40 2.58
C LEU A 187 -3.23 -22.67 1.13
N LEU A 188 -2.98 -23.94 0.76
CA LEU A 188 -2.68 -24.35 -0.61
C LEU A 188 -3.83 -23.94 -1.54
N GLU A 189 -5.07 -24.18 -1.14
CA GLU A 189 -6.25 -23.79 -1.92
C GLU A 189 -6.46 -22.26 -1.99
N ILE A 190 -6.17 -21.51 -0.93
CA ILE A 190 -6.34 -20.05 -0.89
C ILE A 190 -5.35 -19.37 -1.84
N PHE A 191 -4.06 -19.70 -1.69
CA PHE A 191 -3.00 -18.96 -2.38
C PHE A 191 -2.64 -19.55 -3.74
N GLY A 192 -2.88 -20.84 -3.94
CA GLY A 192 -2.34 -21.59 -5.06
C GLY A 192 -0.84 -21.88 -4.90
N THR A 193 -0.36 -22.77 -5.75
CA THR A 193 1.03 -23.23 -5.84
C THR A 193 1.56 -23.01 -7.26
N GLN A 194 2.73 -23.55 -7.59
CA GLN A 194 3.21 -23.54 -8.98
C GLN A 194 2.37 -24.46 -9.89
N GLU A 195 1.74 -25.49 -9.33
CA GLU A 195 0.96 -26.49 -10.08
C GLU A 195 -0.55 -26.18 -10.11
N HIS A 196 -1.07 -25.44 -9.13
CA HIS A 196 -2.50 -25.19 -8.97
C HIS A 196 -2.84 -23.71 -8.76
N GLU A 197 -3.91 -23.24 -9.40
CA GLU A 197 -4.42 -21.88 -9.18
C GLU A 197 -5.05 -21.71 -7.79
N GLY A 198 -4.86 -20.53 -7.20
CA GLY A 198 -5.53 -20.17 -5.95
C GLY A 198 -7.03 -19.96 -6.17
N LYS A 199 -7.86 -20.45 -5.26
CA LYS A 199 -9.33 -20.43 -5.33
C LYS A 199 -9.95 -19.12 -4.80
N ILE A 200 -9.13 -18.22 -4.22
CA ILE A 200 -9.56 -16.95 -3.66
C ILE A 200 -8.94 -15.78 -4.44
N ILE A 201 -9.80 -14.83 -4.82
CA ILE A 201 -9.44 -13.59 -5.48
C ILE A 201 -9.28 -12.50 -4.43
N PHE A 202 -8.10 -11.89 -4.37
CA PHE A 202 -7.79 -10.74 -3.53
C PHE A 202 -7.89 -9.47 -4.38
N PHE A 203 -8.83 -8.59 -4.05
CA PHE A 203 -8.99 -7.33 -4.76
C PHE A 203 -8.08 -6.24 -4.21
N ASP A 204 -7.87 -5.21 -5.02
CA ASP A 204 -7.32 -3.94 -4.58
C ASP A 204 -8.18 -3.36 -3.45
N ALA A 205 -7.52 -2.84 -2.41
CA ALA A 205 -8.19 -2.16 -1.32
C ALA A 205 -8.14 -0.64 -1.54
N TYR A 206 -9.30 -0.01 -1.43
CA TYR A 206 -9.44 1.42 -1.68
C TYR A 206 -9.87 2.15 -0.40
N PRO A 207 -9.41 3.40 -0.21
CA PRO A 207 -9.95 4.27 0.83
C PRO A 207 -11.41 4.59 0.51
N ILE A 208 -12.28 4.44 1.50
CA ILE A 208 -13.71 4.73 1.39
C ILE A 208 -14.13 5.99 2.12
N GLU A 209 -13.35 6.45 3.11
CA GLU A 209 -13.64 7.64 3.92
C GLU A 209 -12.34 8.26 4.45
N ASN A 210 -12.39 9.56 4.77
CA ASN A 210 -11.36 10.29 5.49
C ASN A 210 -9.95 10.25 4.87
N LEU A 211 -9.85 10.10 3.55
CA LEU A 211 -8.57 10.08 2.86
C LEU A 211 -7.83 11.41 3.03
N LYS A 212 -6.80 11.38 3.86
CA LYS A 212 -5.87 12.49 4.12
C LYS A 212 -4.45 12.02 3.93
N LEU A 213 -3.62 12.95 3.47
CA LEU A 213 -2.20 12.71 3.29
C LEU A 213 -1.40 13.44 4.36
N LYS A 214 -0.20 12.93 4.63
CA LYS A 214 0.74 13.55 5.54
C LYS A 214 2.16 13.36 5.04
N ILE A 215 2.94 14.44 5.06
CA ILE A 215 4.37 14.34 4.82
C ILE A 215 5.05 13.84 6.09
N ASP A 216 5.93 12.88 5.89
CA ASP A 216 6.80 12.35 6.92
C ASP A 216 8.26 12.49 6.51
N ILE A 217 9.16 12.31 7.48
CA ILE A 217 10.60 12.50 7.27
C ILE A 217 11.33 11.26 7.74
N MET A 218 12.26 10.78 6.91
CA MET A 218 13.23 9.76 7.29
C MET A 218 14.64 10.33 7.18
N ASN A 219 15.45 10.10 8.20
CA ASN A 219 16.87 10.42 8.18
C ASN A 219 17.66 9.10 8.19
N PRO A 220 18.31 8.69 7.09
CA PRO A 220 19.22 7.56 7.12
C PRO A 220 20.43 7.90 8.00
N HIS A 221 20.89 6.93 8.79
CA HIS A 221 22.02 7.12 9.71
C HIS A 221 23.37 7.25 9.00
N TYR A 222 23.54 6.57 7.85
CA TYR A 222 24.77 6.57 7.05
C TYR A 222 24.50 6.89 5.57
N PRO A 223 24.07 8.11 5.21
CA PRO A 223 23.70 8.46 3.84
C PRO A 223 24.83 8.26 2.82
N ASP A 224 26.08 8.57 3.19
CA ASP A 224 27.22 8.48 2.28
C ASP A 224 27.69 7.03 2.09
N TYR A 225 27.38 6.16 3.04
CA TYR A 225 27.56 4.70 2.91
C TYR A 225 26.55 4.08 1.94
N TYR A 226 25.26 4.39 2.10
CA TYR A 226 24.22 3.87 1.22
C TYR A 226 24.33 4.37 -0.22
N THR A 227 25.01 5.50 -0.44
CA THR A 227 25.31 6.02 -1.78
C THR A 227 26.65 5.54 -2.35
N GLY A 228 27.42 4.74 -1.58
CA GLY A 228 28.67 4.11 -2.02
C GLY A 228 29.90 5.02 -2.01
N ASN A 229 29.83 6.18 -1.35
CA ASN A 229 30.92 7.16 -1.35
C ASN A 229 31.87 6.99 -0.17
N GLU A 230 31.37 6.68 1.03
CA GLU A 230 32.16 6.63 2.26
C GLU A 230 31.79 5.44 3.17
N PRO A 231 32.71 4.96 4.02
CA PRO A 231 32.39 3.94 5.03
C PRO A 231 31.37 4.46 6.06
N PRO A 232 30.57 3.57 6.69
CA PRO A 232 29.52 3.98 7.62
C PRO A 232 30.17 4.53 8.89
N THR A 233 30.09 5.83 9.07
CA THR A 233 30.75 6.55 10.16
C THR A 233 29.75 7.48 10.85
N ASP A 234 29.84 7.60 12.18
CA ASP A 234 28.83 8.29 13.01
C ASP A 234 28.85 9.82 12.88
N TRP A 235 29.82 10.38 12.14
CA TRP A 235 29.95 11.81 11.86
C TRP A 235 29.33 12.24 10.52
N GLN A 236 28.65 11.33 9.81
CA GLN A 236 27.90 11.70 8.61
C GLN A 236 26.70 12.59 8.98
N ASN A 237 26.48 13.64 8.18
CA ASN A 237 25.34 14.53 8.40
C ASN A 237 24.06 13.85 7.91
N PRO A 238 22.99 13.78 8.73
CA PRO A 238 21.74 13.19 8.30
C PRO A 238 21.13 14.00 7.15
N ILE A 239 20.69 13.32 6.10
CA ILE A 239 19.98 13.93 4.97
C ILE A 239 18.48 13.66 5.15
N PRO A 240 17.66 14.65 5.51
CA PRO A 240 16.23 14.44 5.70
C PRO A 240 15.53 14.17 4.37
N ILE A 241 14.97 12.96 4.23
CA ILE A 241 14.20 12.54 3.06
C ILE A 241 12.72 12.65 3.40
N LYS A 242 12.03 13.61 2.77
CA LYS A 242 10.59 13.81 2.93
C LYS A 242 9.83 12.85 2.02
N PHE A 243 8.85 12.13 2.55
CA PHE A 243 7.98 11.23 1.79
C PHE A 243 6.52 11.42 2.16
N LEU A 244 5.63 11.03 1.24
CA LEU A 244 4.19 11.14 1.43
C LEU A 244 3.62 9.84 2.02
N THR A 245 2.67 9.99 2.95
CA THR A 245 1.98 8.89 3.63
C THR A 245 0.48 9.13 3.64
N VAL A 246 -0.29 8.05 3.74
CA VAL A 246 -1.71 8.13 4.09
C VAL A 246 -1.81 8.28 5.61
N ASP A 247 -2.57 9.27 6.06
CA ASP A 247 -2.71 9.60 7.49
C ASP A 247 -3.63 8.61 8.22
N SER A 248 -3.53 8.66 9.56
CA SER A 248 -4.34 7.87 10.49
C SER A 248 -5.83 8.08 10.27
N ASN A 249 -6.64 7.10 10.69
CA ASN A 249 -8.11 7.11 10.60
C ASN A 249 -8.66 7.06 9.17
N THR A 250 -7.82 6.93 8.14
CA THR A 250 -8.27 6.62 6.79
C THR A 250 -8.83 5.21 6.76
N LYS A 251 -10.09 5.05 6.36
CA LYS A 251 -10.75 3.73 6.28
C LYS A 251 -10.51 3.11 4.91
N PHE A 252 -10.04 1.87 4.90
CA PHE A 252 -9.92 1.05 3.70
C PHE A 252 -10.97 -0.05 3.71
N GLN A 253 -11.48 -0.33 2.52
CA GLN A 253 -12.34 -1.47 2.28
C GLN A 253 -11.56 -2.55 1.54
N PHE A 254 -11.58 -3.75 2.08
CA PHE A 254 -11.00 -4.94 1.48
C PHE A 254 -12.13 -5.85 0.97
N TYR A 255 -11.91 -6.45 -0.20
CA TYR A 255 -12.83 -7.42 -0.79
C TYR A 255 -12.09 -8.71 -1.10
N LEU A 256 -12.76 -9.83 -0.85
CA LEU A 256 -12.33 -11.16 -1.28
C LEU A 256 -13.48 -11.83 -2.04
N ALA A 257 -13.15 -12.66 -3.04
CA ALA A 257 -14.13 -13.49 -3.74
C ALA A 257 -13.66 -14.93 -3.89
N GLY A 258 -14.60 -15.88 -3.88
CA GLY A 258 -14.31 -17.29 -4.10
C GLY A 258 -15.56 -18.10 -4.37
N LYS A 259 -15.39 -19.34 -4.86
CA LYS A 259 -16.50 -20.29 -5.05
C LYS A 259 -16.87 -21.05 -3.77
N ASN A 260 -15.95 -21.14 -2.82
CA ASN A 260 -16.16 -21.80 -1.53
C ASN A 260 -16.26 -20.74 -0.42
N LYS A 261 -17.42 -20.68 0.24
CA LYS A 261 -17.69 -19.71 1.32
C LYS A 261 -16.85 -19.99 2.58
N GLU A 262 -16.67 -21.24 2.96
CA GLU A 262 -15.88 -21.59 4.15
C GLU A 262 -14.42 -21.17 3.98
N LEU A 263 -13.85 -21.43 2.79
CA LEU A 263 -12.48 -21.02 2.46
C LEU A 263 -12.33 -19.49 2.46
N LEU A 264 -13.37 -18.77 2.03
CA LEU A 264 -13.43 -17.31 2.04
C LEU A 264 -13.45 -16.75 3.48
N ASP A 265 -14.22 -17.37 4.36
CA ASP A 265 -14.32 -16.98 5.78
C ASP A 265 -12.98 -17.24 6.52
N LYS A 266 -12.31 -18.36 6.23
CA LYS A 266 -10.93 -18.62 6.72
C LYS A 266 -9.94 -17.57 6.23
N THR A 267 -10.00 -17.23 4.94
CA THR A 267 -9.13 -16.20 4.34
C THR A 267 -9.37 -14.82 4.95
N LYS A 268 -10.64 -14.48 5.22
CA LYS A 268 -11.01 -13.25 5.92
C LYS A 268 -10.34 -13.17 7.29
N SER A 269 -10.35 -14.26 8.07
CA SER A 269 -9.69 -14.29 9.38
C SER A 269 -8.19 -14.01 9.24
N LEU A 270 -7.51 -14.74 8.35
CA LEU A 270 -6.08 -14.54 8.09
C LEU A 270 -5.75 -13.12 7.67
N LEU A 271 -6.55 -12.53 6.78
CA LEU A 271 -6.34 -11.16 6.32
C LEU A 271 -6.51 -10.15 7.45
N LYS A 272 -7.56 -10.28 8.27
CA LYS A 272 -7.78 -9.37 9.41
C LYS A 272 -6.62 -9.46 10.40
N GLU A 273 -6.20 -10.67 10.76
CA GLU A 273 -5.06 -10.87 11.66
C GLU A 273 -3.77 -10.29 11.07
N ALA A 274 -3.51 -10.51 9.78
CA ALA A 274 -2.32 -9.98 9.10
C ALA A 274 -2.28 -8.46 9.13
N LEU A 275 -3.41 -7.80 8.83
CA LEU A 275 -3.49 -6.33 8.80
C LEU A 275 -3.34 -5.69 10.19
N ILE A 276 -3.84 -6.36 11.24
CA ILE A 276 -3.80 -5.86 12.62
C ILE A 276 -2.45 -6.13 13.28
N ASN A 277 -1.89 -7.34 13.12
CA ASN A 277 -0.72 -7.78 13.87
C ASN A 277 0.62 -7.57 13.13
N TYR A 278 0.60 -7.58 11.79
CA TYR A 278 1.81 -7.47 10.97
C TYR A 278 1.87 -6.17 10.17
N GLY A 279 0.72 -5.73 9.64
CA GLY A 279 0.61 -4.53 8.81
C GLY A 279 1.01 -4.74 7.36
N ILE A 280 0.67 -3.78 6.50
CA ILE A 280 0.89 -3.83 5.06
C ILE A 280 1.52 -2.54 4.55
N GLY A 281 2.37 -2.64 3.52
CA GLY A 281 3.08 -1.52 2.94
C GLY A 281 4.55 -1.51 3.35
N ALA A 282 5.18 -0.33 3.33
CA ALA A 282 6.58 -0.20 3.67
C ALA A 282 6.79 0.14 5.15
N LYS A 283 7.92 -0.30 5.71
CA LYS A 283 8.38 -0.01 7.08
C LYS A 283 7.38 -0.45 8.17
N THR A 284 6.75 -1.61 7.99
CA THR A 284 5.82 -2.19 8.96
C THR A 284 6.47 -2.47 10.32
N SER A 285 7.76 -2.83 10.34
CA SER A 285 8.55 -3.00 11.57
C SER A 285 8.68 -1.73 12.42
N LEU A 286 8.46 -0.55 11.83
CA LEU A 286 8.46 0.75 12.53
C LEU A 286 7.04 1.21 12.90
N GLY A 287 6.02 0.37 12.70
CA GLY A 287 4.61 0.66 13.01
C GLY A 287 3.81 1.31 11.88
N TYR A 288 4.36 1.44 10.67
CA TYR A 288 3.59 1.90 9.52
C TYR A 288 2.68 0.78 8.98
N GLY A 289 1.52 1.16 8.44
CA GLY A 289 0.65 0.23 7.73
C GLY A 289 -0.10 -0.77 8.61
N ILE A 290 -0.12 -0.54 9.92
CA ILE A 290 -0.94 -1.28 10.88
C ILE A 290 -2.38 -0.76 10.82
N PHE A 291 -3.33 -1.69 10.87
CA PHE A 291 -4.76 -1.42 10.85
C PHE A 291 -5.43 -1.77 12.17
N GLU A 292 -6.58 -1.15 12.41
CA GLU A 292 -7.45 -1.42 13.55
C GLU A 292 -8.93 -1.34 13.11
N GLU A 293 -9.82 -1.90 13.94
CA GLU A 293 -11.27 -1.89 13.73
C GLU A 293 -11.91 -0.51 13.97
#